data_AF-A0A3R8ZK70-F1
#
_entry.id   AF-A0A3R8ZK70-F1
#
_cell.length_a   1.000
_cell.length_b   1.000
_cell.length_c   1.000
_cell.angle_alpha   90.00
_cell.angle_beta   90.00
_cell.angle_gamma   90.00
#
_symmetry.space_group_name_H-M   'P 1'
#
loop_
_entity.id
_entity.type
_entity.pdbx_description
1 polymer ?
#
loop_
_entity_poly.entity_id
_entity_poly.type
_entity_poly.pdbx_seq_one_letter_code
_entity_poly.pdbx_strand_id
1 'polypeptide(L)'
;MKGKILGVAAGELTGAITGDDGKRYRYVIADWRGERPASVGAVVDFEVEGGAARDVYPAVGAFAGVGAGAASVEALARSSGGEKVIGLFKGTLALPLAILVLVAFFLPALSSPALTVSQVGLDKVTTAAGLNLEQAEHGRRRLADLERDLARFKTEAARGGSGAPDSVYGYGNVGDRIASLEEQRAEVRKGLGAVDFLKTVDTALILRFAAVLAALWLIWQAWAGAALRPWELAAGAAAILAGGLTFLLRSAILGLFSAMNPLGEAAAARAEALISVEIGPWLLLAAGAGLIASGLGLVRNPLGRT
;
A
#
# COMPACT_ATOMS: atom_id res chain seq x y z
N MET A 1 -26.05 26.22 -18.11
CA MET A 1 -27.20 25.34 -17.77
C MET A 1 -26.62 24.05 -17.22
N LYS A 2 -27.19 23.48 -16.16
CA LYS A 2 -26.66 22.25 -15.55
C LYS A 2 -27.47 21.03 -15.95
N GLY A 3 -26.81 19.88 -16.02
CA GLY A 3 -27.46 18.63 -16.37
C GLY A 3 -26.58 17.41 -16.18
N LYS A 4 -27.08 16.24 -16.60
CA LYS A 4 -26.42 14.94 -16.50
C LYS A 4 -26.35 14.23 -17.83
N ILE A 5 -25.23 13.59 -18.12
CA ILE A 5 -25.05 12.79 -19.34
C ILE A 5 -25.88 11.50 -19.24
N LEU A 6 -26.73 11.25 -20.23
CA LEU A 6 -27.55 10.04 -20.31
C LEU A 6 -26.86 8.88 -21.03
N GLY A 7 -26.01 9.19 -22.01
CA GLY A 7 -25.44 8.19 -22.91
C GLY A 7 -24.65 8.84 -24.03
N VAL A 8 -23.59 8.15 -24.47
CA VAL A 8 -22.88 8.44 -25.72
C VAL A 8 -23.28 7.34 -26.68
N ALA A 9 -23.91 7.69 -27.81
CA ALA A 9 -24.31 6.70 -28.80
C ALA A 9 -23.04 6.17 -29.48
N ALA A 10 -22.73 4.89 -29.27
CA ALA A 10 -21.57 4.23 -29.85
C ALA A 10 -21.73 4.18 -31.38
N GLY A 11 -21.09 5.11 -32.08
CA GLY A 11 -21.08 5.20 -33.54
C GLY A 11 -21.35 6.60 -34.09
N GLU A 12 -22.10 7.45 -33.39
CA GLU A 12 -22.57 8.74 -33.96
C GLU A 12 -21.78 9.98 -33.50
N LEU A 13 -20.77 9.81 -32.62
CA LEU A 13 -20.03 10.93 -32.00
C LEU A 13 -20.94 12.01 -31.38
N THR A 14 -22.16 11.60 -31.01
CA THR A 14 -23.17 12.44 -30.36
C THR A 14 -23.56 11.83 -29.02
N GLY A 15 -23.88 12.69 -28.06
CA GLY A 15 -24.36 12.31 -26.74
C GLY A 15 -25.62 13.07 -26.35
N ALA A 16 -26.30 12.56 -25.33
CA ALA A 16 -27.50 13.19 -24.77
C ALA A 16 -27.27 13.62 -23.32
N ILE A 17 -27.77 14.81 -22.99
CA ILE A 17 -27.76 15.41 -21.65
C ILE A 17 -29.21 15.65 -21.23
N THR A 18 -29.56 15.25 -20.01
CA THR A 18 -30.78 15.73 -19.35
C THR A 18 -30.44 16.99 -18.59
N GLY A 19 -31.04 18.12 -18.95
CA GLY A 19 -30.94 19.34 -18.18
C GLY A 19 -31.71 19.22 -16.86
N ASP A 20 -31.33 20.04 -15.87
CA ASP A 20 -32.06 20.14 -14.61
C ASP A 20 -33.49 20.68 -14.78
N ASP A 21 -33.80 21.26 -15.94
CA ASP A 21 -35.14 21.64 -16.39
C ASP A 21 -36.01 20.46 -16.86
N GLY A 22 -35.47 19.24 -16.83
CA GLY A 22 -36.13 18.01 -17.29
C GLY A 22 -36.16 17.83 -18.81
N LYS A 23 -35.56 18.74 -19.58
CA LYS A 23 -35.48 18.64 -21.05
C LYS A 23 -34.22 17.89 -21.47
N ARG A 24 -34.24 17.32 -22.68
CA ARG A 24 -33.10 16.60 -23.26
C ARG A 24 -32.41 17.46 -24.31
N TYR A 25 -31.10 17.55 -24.20
CA TYR A 25 -30.23 18.29 -25.10
C TYR A 25 -29.23 17.31 -25.74
N ARG A 26 -28.96 17.48 -27.04
CA ARG A 26 -27.92 16.74 -27.73
C ARG A 26 -26.65 17.56 -27.79
N TYR A 27 -25.50 16.93 -27.62
CA TYR A 27 -24.18 17.52 -27.84
C TYR A 27 -23.39 16.66 -28.81
N VAL A 28 -22.48 17.27 -29.56
CA VAL A 28 -21.46 16.56 -30.35
C VAL A 28 -20.15 16.52 -29.56
N ILE A 29 -19.31 15.53 -29.82
CA ILE A 29 -18.00 15.42 -29.14
C ILE A 29 -17.13 16.67 -29.34
N ALA A 30 -17.28 17.40 -30.46
CA ALA A 30 -16.56 18.65 -30.69
C ALA A 30 -16.89 19.77 -29.68
N ASP A 31 -18.08 19.73 -29.07
CA ASP A 31 -18.51 20.69 -28.05
C ASP A 31 -18.07 20.27 -26.64
N TRP A 32 -17.45 19.10 -26.47
CA TRP A 32 -16.93 18.63 -25.18
C TRP A 32 -15.61 19.31 -24.82
N ARG A 33 -15.54 19.89 -23.62
CA ARG A 33 -14.38 20.66 -23.12
C ARG A 33 -13.65 19.99 -21.95
N GLY A 34 -13.96 18.73 -21.65
CA GLY A 34 -13.30 17.97 -20.59
C GLY A 34 -12.05 17.21 -21.07
N GLU A 35 -11.04 17.09 -20.19
CA GLU A 35 -9.79 16.37 -20.49
C GLU A 35 -9.98 14.85 -20.68
N ARG A 36 -11.05 14.28 -20.10
CA ARG A 36 -11.40 12.85 -20.22
C ARG A 36 -12.66 12.68 -21.04
N PRO A 37 -12.85 11.50 -21.67
CA PRO A 37 -14.11 11.17 -22.34
C PRO A 37 -15.31 11.33 -21.40
N ALA A 38 -16.43 11.75 -21.98
CA ALA A 38 -17.64 12.02 -21.24
C ALA A 38 -18.27 10.72 -20.71
N SER A 39 -18.52 10.64 -19.39
CA SER A 39 -19.09 9.45 -18.73
C SER A 39 -20.59 9.58 -18.49
N VAL A 40 -21.34 8.49 -18.67
CA VAL A 40 -22.76 8.43 -18.31
C VAL A 40 -22.95 8.76 -16.83
N GLY A 41 -23.92 9.62 -16.52
CA GLY A 41 -24.22 10.10 -15.18
C GLY A 41 -23.35 11.28 -14.71
N ALA A 42 -22.34 11.70 -15.49
CA ALA A 42 -21.52 12.85 -15.13
C ALA A 42 -22.35 14.14 -15.14
N VAL A 43 -22.13 14.98 -14.12
CA VAL A 43 -22.73 16.32 -14.04
C VAL A 43 -21.93 17.28 -14.91
N VAL A 44 -22.63 18.05 -15.73
CA VAL A 44 -22.04 18.96 -16.71
C VAL A 44 -22.69 20.34 -16.61
N ASP A 45 -21.91 21.37 -16.94
CA ASP A 45 -22.43 22.70 -17.26
C ASP A 45 -22.27 22.91 -18.76
N PHE A 46 -23.30 23.46 -19.40
CA PHE A 46 -23.35 23.62 -20.85
C PHE A 46 -24.20 24.84 -21.21
N GLU A 47 -23.97 25.40 -22.38
CA GLU A 47 -24.79 26.45 -22.94
C GLU A 47 -25.83 25.85 -23.90
N VAL A 48 -27.03 26.43 -23.95
CA VAL A 48 -28.08 25.96 -24.86
C VAL A 48 -28.16 26.92 -26.04
N GLU A 49 -27.86 26.42 -27.22
CA GLU A 49 -27.98 27.17 -28.47
C GLU A 49 -28.79 26.34 -29.48
N GLY A 50 -29.90 26.88 -29.96
CA GLY A 50 -30.74 26.20 -30.97
C GLY A 50 -31.31 24.83 -30.53
N GLY A 51 -31.40 24.56 -29.22
CA GLY A 51 -31.85 23.27 -28.68
C GLY A 51 -30.76 22.19 -28.60
N ALA A 52 -29.52 22.53 -28.94
CA ALA A 52 -28.33 21.71 -28.71
C ALA A 52 -27.51 22.25 -27.53
N ALA A 53 -26.76 21.36 -26.89
CA ALA A 53 -25.82 21.71 -25.83
C ALA A 53 -24.45 22.03 -26.46
N ARG A 54 -24.00 23.27 -26.27
CA ARG A 54 -22.70 23.81 -26.69
C ARG A 54 -21.78 23.98 -25.49
N ASP A 55 -20.48 24.00 -25.75
CA ASP A 55 -19.42 24.23 -24.75
C ASP A 55 -19.68 23.48 -23.43
N VAL A 56 -19.71 22.15 -23.54
CA VAL A 56 -20.03 21.24 -22.45
C VAL A 56 -18.80 21.05 -21.57
N TYR A 57 -18.83 21.61 -20.37
CA TYR A 57 -17.80 21.47 -19.36
C TYR A 57 -18.20 20.41 -18.33
N PRO A 58 -17.28 19.53 -17.92
CA PRO A 58 -17.49 18.71 -16.73
C PRO A 58 -17.62 19.65 -15.53
N ALA A 59 -18.71 19.53 -14.78
CA ALA A 59 -18.89 20.34 -13.58
C ALA A 59 -17.80 19.98 -12.55
N VAL A 60 -17.10 20.98 -12.03
CA VAL A 60 -16.10 20.82 -10.97
C VAL A 60 -16.84 20.29 -9.73
N GLY A 61 -16.72 18.97 -9.52
CA GLY A 61 -17.61 18.21 -8.63
C GLY A 61 -17.89 16.79 -9.14
N ALA A 62 -17.55 16.47 -10.39
CA ALA A 62 -17.63 15.13 -10.97
C ALA A 62 -16.77 14.04 -10.28
N PHE A 63 -16.05 14.38 -9.20
CA PHE A 63 -15.48 13.41 -8.26
C PHE A 63 -16.50 12.86 -7.23
N ALA A 64 -17.75 13.32 -7.25
CA ALA A 64 -18.83 12.81 -6.39
C ALA A 64 -19.32 11.40 -6.74
N GLY A 65 -18.75 10.73 -7.74
CA GLY A 65 -19.13 9.37 -8.14
C GLY A 65 -18.67 8.25 -7.18
N VAL A 66 -17.85 8.56 -6.17
CA VAL A 66 -17.46 7.62 -5.10
C VAL A 66 -17.95 8.07 -3.71
N GLY A 67 -18.66 9.21 -3.64
CA GLY A 67 -19.21 9.72 -2.39
C GLY A 67 -20.72 9.54 -2.35
N ALA A 68 -21.22 8.80 -1.36
CA ALA A 68 -22.61 8.93 -0.95
C ALA A 68 -22.91 10.43 -0.78
N GLY A 69 -23.79 10.99 -1.63
CA GLY A 69 -24.11 12.42 -1.61
C GLY A 69 -24.60 12.84 -0.23
N ALA A 70 -24.37 14.10 0.16
CA ALA A 70 -24.82 14.63 1.46
C ALA A 70 -26.33 14.39 1.69
N ALA A 71 -27.15 14.48 0.65
CA ALA A 71 -28.57 14.12 0.70
C ALA A 71 -28.81 12.62 1.00
N SER A 72 -27.95 11.74 0.49
CA SER A 72 -27.97 10.29 0.76
C SER A 72 -27.55 10.00 2.21
N VAL A 73 -26.55 10.72 2.72
CA VAL A 73 -26.08 10.59 4.11
C VAL A 73 -27.14 11.10 5.08
N GLU A 74 -27.81 12.22 4.76
CA GLU A 74 -28.87 12.79 5.59
C GLU A 74 -30.17 11.98 5.54
N ALA A 75 -30.49 11.39 4.38
CA ALA A 75 -31.59 10.43 4.27
C ALA A 75 -31.27 9.12 5.00
N LEU A 76 -30.02 8.63 4.91
CA LEU A 76 -29.57 7.47 5.66
C LEU A 76 -29.60 7.75 7.16
N ALA A 77 -29.12 8.92 7.61
CA ALA A 77 -29.12 9.35 9.01
C ALA A 77 -30.53 9.41 9.63
N ARG A 78 -31.56 9.72 8.83
CA ARG A 78 -32.98 9.73 9.25
C ARG A 78 -33.65 8.37 9.17
N SER A 79 -33.01 7.36 8.58
CA SER A 79 -33.54 6.00 8.55
C SER A 79 -33.33 5.30 9.90
N SER A 80 -34.13 4.28 10.20
CA SER A 80 -33.96 3.42 11.38
C SER A 80 -32.56 2.79 11.45
N GLY A 81 -31.95 2.52 10.30
CA GLY A 81 -30.55 2.09 10.21
C GLY A 81 -29.56 3.20 10.58
N GLY A 82 -29.78 4.44 10.13
CA GLY A 82 -28.91 5.57 10.44
C GLY A 82 -28.98 6.03 11.88
N GLU A 83 -30.17 6.01 12.50
CA GLU A 83 -30.32 6.30 13.92
C GLU A 83 -29.55 5.30 14.78
N LYS A 84 -29.58 4.01 14.41
CA LYS A 84 -28.75 2.97 15.04
C LYS A 84 -27.25 3.20 14.83
N VAL A 85 -26.84 3.61 13.62
CA VAL A 85 -25.43 3.95 13.33
C VAL A 85 -24.97 5.16 14.17
N ILE A 86 -25.78 6.22 14.26
CA ILE A 86 -25.49 7.40 15.08
C ILE A 86 -25.39 7.01 16.57
N GLY A 87 -26.29 6.14 17.04
CA GLY A 87 -26.24 5.59 18.39
C GLY A 87 -24.95 4.83 18.68
N LEU A 88 -24.49 3.99 17.74
CA LEU A 88 -23.21 3.28 17.87
C LEU A 88 -22.00 4.24 17.83
N PHE A 89 -22.03 5.25 16.97
CA PHE A 89 -20.98 6.29 16.90
C PHE A 89 -20.87 7.11 18.19
N LYS A 90 -21.98 7.33 18.91
CA LYS A 90 -21.99 8.02 20.21
C LYS A 90 -21.70 7.09 21.39
N GLY A 91 -22.10 5.82 21.28
CA GLY A 91 -21.96 4.83 22.35
C GLY A 91 -20.60 4.15 22.42
N THR A 92 -19.87 4.03 21.30
CA THR A 92 -18.58 3.32 21.24
C THR A 92 -17.58 3.95 20.27
N LEU A 93 -16.28 3.89 20.60
CA LEU A 93 -15.19 4.24 19.68
C LEU A 93 -14.89 3.14 18.66
N ALA A 94 -15.39 1.91 18.88
CA ALA A 94 -15.08 0.76 18.03
C ALA A 94 -15.44 1.01 16.57
N LEU A 95 -16.64 1.54 16.32
CA LEU A 95 -17.16 1.78 14.98
C LEU A 95 -16.38 2.86 14.21
N PRO A 96 -16.18 4.09 14.73
CA PRO A 96 -15.39 5.10 14.03
C PRO A 96 -13.94 4.65 13.79
N LEU A 97 -13.32 3.96 14.75
CA LEU A 97 -11.95 3.49 14.58
C LEU A 97 -11.84 2.34 13.55
N ALA A 98 -12.79 1.40 13.52
CA ALA A 98 -12.79 0.35 12.49
C ALA A 98 -13.00 0.92 11.08
N ILE A 99 -13.86 1.92 10.93
CA ILE A 99 -14.03 2.62 9.65
C ILE A 99 -12.72 3.33 9.27
N LEU A 100 -12.05 3.96 10.23
CA LEU A 100 -10.76 4.61 9.99
C LEU A 100 -9.68 3.60 9.60
N VAL A 101 -9.66 2.39 10.18
CA VAL A 101 -8.78 1.29 9.75
C VAL A 101 -9.04 0.90 8.29
N LEU A 102 -10.31 0.75 7.89
CA LEU A 102 -10.66 0.44 6.50
C LEU A 102 -10.21 1.55 5.56
N VAL A 103 -10.52 2.81 5.88
CA VAL A 103 -10.12 3.97 5.07
C VAL A 103 -8.60 4.08 4.97
N ALA A 104 -7.88 3.95 6.09
CA ALA A 104 -6.42 4.00 6.14
C ALA A 104 -5.74 2.86 5.35
N PHE A 105 -6.37 1.67 5.34
CA PHE A 105 -5.89 0.53 4.57
C PHE A 105 -5.94 0.77 3.05
N PHE A 106 -7.01 1.42 2.56
CA PHE A 106 -7.21 1.69 1.13
C PHE A 106 -6.68 3.05 0.66
N LEU A 107 -6.37 3.98 1.56
CA LEU A 107 -5.83 5.31 1.24
C LEU A 107 -4.57 5.29 0.35
N PRO A 108 -3.62 4.37 0.57
CA PRO A 108 -2.46 4.18 -0.31
C PRO A 108 -2.81 3.95 -1.78
N ALA A 109 -3.86 3.18 -2.05
CA ALA A 109 -4.29 2.86 -3.41
C ALA A 109 -4.90 4.06 -4.15
N LEU A 110 -5.30 5.10 -3.42
CA LEU A 110 -5.97 6.29 -3.95
C LEU A 110 -5.03 7.49 -4.12
N SER A 111 -3.85 7.48 -3.49
CA SER A 111 -3.02 8.69 -3.33
C SER A 111 -1.75 8.75 -4.21
N SER A 112 -1.39 7.73 -4.98
CA SER A 112 -0.39 7.89 -6.05
C SER A 112 -0.30 6.79 -7.12
N PRO A 113 0.07 7.15 -8.36
CA PRO A 113 0.39 6.23 -9.46
C PRO A 113 1.90 5.89 -9.60
N ALA A 114 2.77 6.48 -8.79
CA ALA A 114 4.21 6.18 -8.83
C ALA A 114 4.53 4.89 -8.06
N LEU A 115 5.75 4.35 -8.20
CA LEU A 115 6.29 3.15 -7.55
C LEU A 115 6.38 3.29 -6.01
N THR A 116 5.31 3.72 -5.35
CA THR A 116 5.18 3.67 -3.91
C THR A 116 4.88 2.24 -3.49
N VAL A 117 5.31 1.90 -2.28
CA VAL A 117 5.01 0.65 -1.58
C VAL A 117 3.52 0.66 -1.19
N SER A 118 2.65 0.78 -2.19
CA SER A 118 1.22 0.70 -2.04
C SER A 118 0.86 -0.77 -1.87
N GLN A 119 -0.16 -1.04 -1.06
CA GLN A 119 -0.57 -2.40 -0.71
C GLN A 119 -0.85 -3.27 -1.95
N VAL A 120 -1.19 -2.65 -3.08
CA VAL A 120 -1.55 -3.32 -4.33
C VAL A 120 -0.38 -3.38 -5.33
N GLY A 121 0.62 -2.50 -5.22
CA GLY A 121 1.78 -2.43 -6.12
C GLY A 121 2.96 -3.32 -5.75
N LEU A 122 2.85 -4.14 -4.69
CA LEU A 122 3.93 -4.95 -4.14
C LEU A 122 4.56 -5.92 -5.14
N ASP A 123 3.75 -6.57 -5.96
CA ASP A 123 4.17 -7.46 -7.05
C ASP A 123 5.16 -6.77 -8.01
N LYS A 124 4.94 -5.49 -8.30
CA LYS A 124 5.79 -4.71 -9.20
C LYS A 124 7.11 -4.34 -8.53
N VAL A 125 7.11 -4.10 -7.22
CA VAL A 125 8.30 -3.75 -6.45
C VAL A 125 9.15 -4.98 -6.16
N THR A 126 8.58 -6.14 -5.87
CA THR A 126 9.33 -7.41 -5.72
C THR A 126 9.98 -7.84 -7.04
N THR A 127 9.27 -7.66 -8.16
CA THR A 127 9.79 -7.87 -9.51
C THR A 127 10.86 -6.84 -9.87
N ALA A 128 10.67 -5.56 -9.56
CA ALA A 128 11.64 -4.48 -9.82
C ALA A 128 12.86 -4.53 -8.90
N ALA A 129 12.72 -5.03 -7.67
CA ALA A 129 13.81 -5.28 -6.73
C ALA A 129 14.65 -6.51 -7.10
N GLY A 130 14.28 -7.23 -8.17
CA GLY A 130 15.08 -8.30 -8.71
C GLY A 130 15.06 -9.57 -7.86
N LEU A 131 13.90 -9.93 -7.29
CA LEU A 131 13.68 -11.27 -6.75
C LEU A 131 13.62 -12.33 -7.88
N ASN A 132 14.67 -12.41 -8.70
CA ASN A 132 14.90 -13.57 -9.54
C ASN A 132 15.31 -14.72 -8.61
N LEU A 133 14.36 -15.63 -8.34
CA LEU A 133 14.63 -16.86 -7.59
C LEU A 133 15.89 -17.58 -8.12
N GLU A 134 16.09 -17.57 -9.43
CA GLU A 134 17.29 -18.12 -10.09
C GLU A 134 18.59 -17.42 -9.66
N GLN A 135 18.56 -16.10 -9.46
CA GLN A 135 19.73 -15.32 -9.06
C GLN A 135 20.06 -15.54 -7.58
N ALA A 136 19.03 -15.70 -6.74
CA ALA A 136 19.19 -16.12 -5.35
C ALA A 136 19.76 -17.54 -5.25
N GLU A 137 19.30 -18.47 -6.10
CA GLU A 137 19.84 -19.84 -6.16
C GLU A 137 21.29 -19.87 -6.63
N HIS A 138 21.64 -19.09 -7.67
CA HIS A 138 23.03 -18.93 -8.10
C HIS A 138 23.90 -18.34 -6.98
N GLY A 139 23.40 -17.34 -6.24
CA GLY A 139 24.07 -16.78 -5.07
C GLY A 139 24.33 -17.83 -3.98
N ARG A 140 23.34 -18.68 -3.67
CA ARG A 140 23.51 -19.77 -2.67
C ARG A 140 24.53 -20.79 -3.11
N ARG A 141 24.54 -21.18 -4.40
CA ARG A 141 25.55 -22.09 -4.95
C ARG A 141 26.94 -21.48 -4.83
N ARG A 142 27.09 -20.21 -5.24
CA ARG A 142 28.35 -19.45 -5.11
C ARG A 142 28.82 -19.35 -3.65
N LEU A 143 27.91 -19.15 -2.71
CA LEU A 143 28.25 -19.13 -1.28
C LEU A 143 28.79 -20.49 -0.82
N ALA A 144 28.15 -21.59 -1.23
CA ALA A 144 28.60 -22.94 -0.90
C ALA A 144 29.96 -23.29 -1.54
N ASP A 145 30.23 -22.78 -2.75
CA ASP A 145 31.55 -22.88 -3.38
C ASP A 145 32.61 -22.11 -2.58
N LEU A 146 32.34 -20.85 -2.22
CA LEU A 146 33.23 -20.02 -1.40
C LEU A 146 33.53 -20.66 -0.04
N GLU A 147 32.53 -21.25 0.62
CA GLU A 147 32.72 -21.93 1.92
C GLU A 147 33.60 -23.18 1.78
N ARG A 148 33.46 -23.93 0.68
CA ARG A 148 34.32 -25.07 0.37
C ARG A 148 35.77 -24.63 0.12
N ASP A 149 35.98 -23.58 -0.66
CA ASP A 149 37.31 -23.07 -0.96
C ASP A 149 37.98 -22.50 0.28
N LEU A 150 37.25 -21.74 1.09
CA LEU A 150 37.73 -21.19 2.35
C LEU A 150 38.14 -22.29 3.33
N ALA A 151 37.37 -23.38 3.43
CA ALA A 151 37.74 -24.54 4.23
C ALA A 151 39.04 -25.19 3.71
N ARG A 152 39.16 -25.36 2.39
CA ARG A 152 40.37 -25.89 1.77
C ARG A 152 41.59 -25.04 2.11
N PHE A 153 41.55 -23.73 1.86
CA PHE A 153 42.67 -22.83 2.13
C PHE A 153 43.01 -22.72 3.62
N LYS A 154 42.02 -22.77 4.52
CA LYS A 154 42.31 -22.84 5.97
C LYS A 154 43.08 -24.11 6.34
N THR A 155 42.79 -25.25 5.71
CA THR A 155 43.58 -26.46 5.93
C THR A 155 44.98 -26.40 5.31
N GLU A 156 45.16 -25.67 4.22
CA GLU A 156 46.48 -25.42 3.61
C GLU A 156 47.33 -24.49 4.49
N ALA A 157 46.73 -23.40 5.00
CA ALA A 157 47.37 -22.50 5.95
C ALA A 157 47.77 -23.19 7.25
N ALA A 158 46.96 -24.14 7.75
CA ALA A 158 47.30 -24.93 8.93
C ALA A 158 48.51 -25.85 8.73
N ARG A 159 48.81 -26.26 7.48
CA ARG A 159 49.95 -27.13 7.15
C ARG A 159 51.21 -26.36 6.76
N GLY A 160 51.06 -25.29 5.97
CA GLY A 160 52.17 -24.52 5.38
C GLY A 160 52.43 -23.15 6.02
N GLY A 161 51.57 -22.73 6.96
CA GLY A 161 51.55 -21.36 7.49
C GLY A 161 50.82 -20.38 6.55
N SER A 162 50.41 -19.24 7.09
CA SER A 162 49.67 -18.21 6.33
C SER A 162 50.50 -17.56 5.21
N GLY A 163 51.82 -17.57 5.32
CA GLY A 163 52.76 -17.07 4.30
C GLY A 163 53.07 -18.04 3.16
N ALA A 164 52.49 -19.25 3.16
CA ALA A 164 52.69 -20.20 2.08
C ALA A 164 52.15 -19.65 0.75
N PRO A 165 52.80 -19.96 -0.40
CA PRO A 165 52.33 -19.53 -1.71
C PRO A 165 50.94 -20.10 -2.03
N ASP A 166 50.07 -19.29 -2.65
CA ASP A 166 48.73 -19.71 -3.09
C ASP A 166 48.83 -20.91 -4.05
N SER A 167 48.17 -22.02 -3.70
CA SER A 167 48.19 -23.28 -4.45
C SER A 167 47.44 -23.23 -5.78
N VAL A 168 46.59 -22.22 -6.01
CA VAL A 168 45.76 -22.12 -7.22
C VAL A 168 46.42 -21.31 -8.33
N TYR A 169 47.00 -20.16 -8.02
CA TYR A 169 47.60 -19.27 -9.03
C TYR A 169 49.12 -19.09 -8.90
N GLY A 170 49.75 -19.59 -7.82
CA GLY A 170 51.20 -19.52 -7.63
C GLY A 170 51.76 -18.12 -7.33
N TYR A 171 50.91 -17.10 -7.21
CA TYR A 171 51.25 -15.74 -6.84
C TYR A 171 50.39 -15.28 -5.65
N GLY A 172 51.01 -14.67 -4.64
CA GLY A 172 50.38 -14.29 -3.38
C GLY A 172 50.52 -15.35 -2.28
N ASN A 173 49.98 -15.08 -1.09
CA ASN A 173 50.00 -16.01 0.04
C ASN A 173 48.59 -16.53 0.39
N VAL A 174 48.54 -17.68 1.06
CA VAL A 174 47.28 -18.33 1.46
C VAL A 174 46.49 -17.47 2.46
N GLY A 175 47.16 -16.70 3.32
CA GLY A 175 46.52 -15.81 4.29
C GLY A 175 45.68 -14.71 3.64
N ASP A 176 46.24 -13.98 2.69
CA ASP A 176 45.59 -12.92 1.91
C ASP A 176 44.42 -13.49 1.10
N ARG A 177 44.59 -14.70 0.56
CA ARG A 177 43.49 -15.42 -0.12
C ARG A 177 42.35 -15.71 0.83
N ILE A 178 42.62 -16.25 2.02
CA ILE A 178 41.58 -16.52 3.04
C ILE A 178 40.84 -15.23 3.39
N ALA A 179 41.56 -14.12 3.60
CA ALA A 179 40.94 -12.82 3.88
C ALA A 179 40.01 -12.37 2.73
N SER A 180 40.48 -12.47 1.48
CA SER A 180 39.65 -12.12 0.31
C SER A 180 38.41 -13.00 0.15
N LEU A 181 38.52 -14.30 0.44
CA LEU A 181 37.40 -15.24 0.38
C LEU A 181 36.40 -15.00 1.51
N GLU A 182 36.89 -14.64 2.71
CA GLU A 182 36.04 -14.25 3.84
C GLU A 182 35.26 -12.98 3.53
N GLU A 183 35.88 -11.99 2.89
CA GLU A 183 35.24 -10.76 2.45
C GLU A 183 34.16 -11.04 1.38
N GLN A 184 34.50 -11.79 0.33
CA GLN A 184 33.54 -12.19 -0.72
C GLN A 184 32.37 -13.00 -0.16
N ARG A 185 32.65 -13.92 0.78
CA ARG A 185 31.61 -14.70 1.46
C ARG A 185 30.69 -13.79 2.27
N ALA A 186 31.25 -12.84 3.01
CA ALA A 186 30.46 -11.92 3.83
C ALA A 186 29.53 -11.06 2.96
N GLU A 187 30.02 -10.57 1.83
CA GLU A 187 29.24 -9.78 0.88
C GLU A 187 28.10 -10.60 0.24
N VAL A 188 28.40 -11.80 -0.28
CA VAL A 188 27.39 -12.69 -0.86
C VAL A 188 26.35 -13.12 0.19
N ARG A 189 26.79 -13.42 1.42
CA ARG A 189 25.89 -13.78 2.53
C ARG A 189 24.99 -12.61 2.92
N LYS A 190 25.49 -11.38 2.95
CA LYS A 190 24.71 -10.17 3.23
C LYS A 190 23.63 -9.96 2.18
N GLY A 191 23.97 -10.09 0.89
CA GLY A 191 23.01 -10.02 -0.22
C GLY A 191 21.92 -11.08 -0.13
N LEU A 192 22.30 -12.34 0.11
CA LEU A 192 21.37 -13.45 0.31
C LEU A 192 20.45 -13.23 1.52
N GLY A 193 21.00 -12.76 2.64
CA GLY A 193 20.21 -12.46 3.84
C GLY A 193 19.17 -11.36 3.62
N ALA A 194 19.51 -10.33 2.84
CA ALA A 194 18.55 -9.29 2.46
C ALA A 194 17.41 -9.83 1.58
N VAL A 195 17.73 -10.74 0.65
CA VAL A 195 16.74 -11.42 -0.20
C VAL A 195 15.81 -12.33 0.62
N ASP A 196 16.36 -13.16 1.50
CA ASP A 196 15.57 -14.03 2.35
C ASP A 196 14.67 -13.21 3.30
N PHE A 197 15.18 -12.12 3.88
CA PHE A 197 14.40 -11.19 4.70
C PHE A 197 13.23 -10.57 3.91
N LEU A 198 13.49 -10.10 2.68
CA LEU A 198 12.45 -9.55 1.82
C LEU A 198 11.36 -10.59 1.52
N LYS A 199 11.73 -11.85 1.24
CA LYS A 199 10.78 -12.95 1.01
C LYS A 199 9.94 -13.26 2.26
N THR A 200 10.56 -13.26 3.44
CA THR A 200 9.84 -13.45 4.70
C THR A 200 8.83 -12.32 4.93
N VAL A 201 9.24 -11.07 4.71
CA VAL A 201 8.35 -9.91 4.86
C VAL A 201 7.21 -9.95 3.83
N ASP A 202 7.50 -10.28 2.57
CA ASP A 202 6.48 -10.44 1.52
C ASP A 202 5.46 -11.53 1.85
N THR A 203 5.92 -12.68 2.35
CA THR A 203 5.03 -13.74 2.81
C THR A 203 4.17 -13.28 3.99
N ALA A 204 4.78 -12.56 4.94
CA ALA A 204 4.06 -12.02 6.09
C ALA A 204 3.04 -10.95 5.66
N LEU A 205 3.24 -10.27 4.52
CA LEU A 205 2.33 -9.22 4.06
C LEU A 205 0.93 -9.72 3.80
N ILE A 206 0.71 -11.02 3.59
CA ILE A 206 -0.67 -11.53 3.53
C ILE A 206 -1.45 -11.32 4.85
N LEU A 207 -0.77 -11.27 6.00
CA LEU A 207 -1.40 -11.02 7.31
C LEU A 207 -2.00 -9.62 7.42
N ARG A 208 -1.60 -8.65 6.58
CA ARG A 208 -2.18 -7.30 6.64
C ARG A 208 -3.68 -7.29 6.32
N PHE A 209 -4.16 -8.26 5.53
CA PHE A 209 -5.60 -8.42 5.23
C PHE A 209 -6.40 -8.85 6.47
N ALA A 210 -5.74 -9.41 7.49
CA ALA A 210 -6.40 -9.68 8.77
C ALA A 210 -6.93 -8.40 9.41
N ALA A 211 -6.30 -7.23 9.19
CA ALA A 211 -6.81 -5.95 9.68
C ALA A 211 -8.16 -5.59 9.06
N VAL A 212 -8.33 -5.82 7.75
CA VAL A 212 -9.60 -5.56 7.04
C VAL A 212 -10.68 -6.51 7.53
N LEU A 213 -10.38 -7.81 7.61
CA LEU A 213 -11.32 -8.81 8.10
C LEU A 213 -11.73 -8.54 9.56
N ALA A 214 -10.76 -8.20 10.42
CA ALA A 214 -11.04 -7.88 11.81
C ALA A 214 -11.85 -6.60 11.97
N ALA A 215 -11.60 -5.57 11.15
CA ALA A 215 -12.40 -4.34 11.14
C ALA A 215 -13.85 -4.60 10.69
N LEU A 216 -14.05 -5.37 9.61
CA LEU A 216 -15.39 -5.76 9.14
C LEU A 216 -16.13 -6.60 10.19
N TRP A 217 -15.41 -7.52 10.84
CA TRP A 217 -15.96 -8.33 11.93
C TRP A 217 -16.35 -7.46 13.14
N LEU A 218 -15.53 -6.49 13.50
CA LEU A 218 -15.84 -5.56 14.59
C LEU A 218 -17.11 -4.75 14.30
N ILE A 219 -17.26 -4.26 13.06
CA ILE A 219 -18.44 -3.54 12.61
C ILE A 219 -19.69 -4.43 12.72
N TRP A 220 -19.58 -5.69 12.28
CA TRP A 220 -20.66 -6.66 12.43
C TRP A 220 -21.04 -6.89 13.89
N GLN A 221 -20.06 -7.10 14.78
CA GLN A 221 -20.29 -7.33 16.21
C GLN A 221 -20.92 -6.11 16.90
N ALA A 222 -20.50 -4.89 16.53
CA ALA A 222 -21.12 -3.65 16.98
C ALA A 222 -22.59 -3.57 16.57
N TRP A 223 -22.91 -4.06 15.37
CA TRP A 223 -24.27 -4.08 14.87
C TRP A 223 -25.15 -5.16 15.52
N ALA A 224 -24.55 -6.30 15.87
CA ALA A 224 -25.18 -7.43 16.57
C ALA A 224 -25.35 -7.19 18.08
N GLY A 225 -24.75 -6.13 18.64
CA GLY A 225 -24.85 -5.79 20.07
C GLY A 225 -24.02 -6.71 20.99
N ALA A 226 -23.02 -7.40 20.44
CA ALA A 226 -22.16 -8.30 21.21
C ALA A 226 -21.08 -7.55 22.01
N ALA A 227 -20.42 -8.23 22.95
CA ALA A 227 -19.32 -7.66 23.70
C ALA A 227 -18.14 -7.29 22.78
N LEU A 228 -17.82 -6.00 22.70
CA LEU A 228 -16.85 -5.46 21.73
C LEU A 228 -15.40 -5.56 22.19
N ARG A 229 -15.14 -5.58 23.49
CA ARG A 229 -13.79 -5.53 24.07
C ARG A 229 -12.78 -6.52 23.47
N PRO A 230 -13.06 -7.85 23.36
CA PRO A 230 -12.08 -8.78 22.80
C PRO A 230 -11.81 -8.53 21.32
N TRP A 231 -12.83 -8.06 20.59
CA TRP A 231 -12.74 -7.79 19.16
C TRP A 231 -12.03 -6.47 18.87
N GLU A 232 -12.18 -5.46 19.74
CA GLU A 232 -11.43 -4.19 19.67
C GLU A 232 -9.93 -4.44 19.80
N LEU A 233 -9.52 -5.28 20.76
CA LEU A 233 -8.12 -5.67 20.93
C LEU A 233 -7.59 -6.42 19.70
N ALA A 234 -8.36 -7.38 19.18
CA ALA A 234 -7.97 -8.15 18.00
C ALA A 234 -7.85 -7.27 16.74
N ALA A 235 -8.82 -6.39 16.51
CA ALA A 235 -8.78 -5.45 15.38
C ALA A 235 -7.65 -4.43 15.53
N GLY A 236 -7.40 -3.94 16.75
CA GLY A 236 -6.30 -3.03 17.04
C GLY A 236 -4.93 -3.66 16.82
N ALA A 237 -4.72 -4.90 17.31
CA ALA A 237 -3.50 -5.65 17.07
C ALA A 237 -3.28 -5.94 15.58
N ALA A 238 -4.32 -6.33 14.87
CA ALA A 238 -4.25 -6.57 13.42
C ALA A 238 -3.92 -5.28 12.64
N ALA A 239 -4.48 -4.13 13.04
CA ALA A 239 -4.17 -2.83 12.43
C ALA A 239 -2.72 -2.39 12.69
N ILE A 240 -2.20 -2.59 13.91
CA ILE A 240 -0.79 -2.31 14.23
C ILE A 240 0.13 -3.20 13.42
N LEU A 241 -0.17 -4.51 13.34
CA LEU A 241 0.60 -5.43 12.51
C LEU A 241 0.61 -5.01 11.04
N ALA A 242 -0.56 -4.68 10.48
CA ALA A 242 -0.66 -4.22 9.10
C ALA A 242 0.15 -2.93 8.85
N GLY A 243 0.08 -1.95 9.76
CA GLY A 243 0.89 -0.73 9.69
C GLY A 243 2.38 -1.02 9.80
N GLY A 244 2.82 -1.74 10.84
CA GLY A 244 4.23 -2.06 11.09
C GLY A 244 4.88 -2.86 9.96
N LEU A 245 4.11 -3.75 9.31
CA LEU A 245 4.62 -4.56 8.22
C LEU A 245 4.95 -3.76 6.96
N THR A 246 4.28 -2.63 6.74
CA THR A 246 4.65 -1.70 5.65
C THR A 246 6.00 -1.02 5.92
N PHE A 247 6.29 -0.67 7.18
CA PHE A 247 7.60 -0.15 7.56
C PHE A 247 8.69 -1.21 7.42
N LEU A 248 8.40 -2.46 7.82
CA LEU A 248 9.32 -3.58 7.64
C LEU A 248 9.63 -3.79 6.16
N LEU A 249 8.63 -3.74 5.28
CA LEU A 249 8.86 -3.85 3.84
C LEU A 249 9.74 -2.71 3.31
N ARG A 250 9.48 -1.45 3.71
CA ARG A 250 10.35 -0.32 3.35
C ARG A 250 11.79 -0.56 3.79
N SER A 251 11.98 -1.02 5.03
CA SER A 251 13.31 -1.31 5.55
C SER A 251 14.00 -2.45 4.80
N ALA A 252 13.26 -3.49 4.39
CA ALA A 252 13.76 -4.61 3.60
C ALA A 252 14.24 -4.15 2.22
N ILE A 253 13.45 -3.30 1.56
CA ILE A 253 13.80 -2.74 0.24
C ILE A 253 15.06 -1.89 0.34
N LEU A 254 15.14 -0.97 1.30
CA LEU A 254 16.34 -0.14 1.52
C LEU A 254 17.58 -0.99 1.85
N GLY A 255 17.39 -2.03 2.66
CA GLY A 255 18.46 -2.99 3.00
C GLY A 255 19.00 -3.71 1.76
N LEU A 256 18.11 -4.18 0.88
CA LEU A 256 18.49 -4.83 -0.38
C LEU A 256 19.22 -3.87 -1.32
N PHE A 257 18.73 -2.63 -1.47
CA PHE A 257 19.42 -1.60 -2.26
C PHE A 257 20.83 -1.29 -1.75
N SER A 258 21.02 -1.25 -0.43
CA SER A 258 22.33 -1.04 0.20
C SER A 258 23.29 -2.21 -0.01
N ALA A 259 22.75 -3.42 -0.18
CA ALA A 259 23.54 -4.64 -0.37
C ALA A 259 23.94 -4.88 -1.84
N MET A 260 23.17 -4.36 -2.80
CA MET A 260 23.42 -4.58 -4.24
C MET A 260 24.20 -3.47 -4.94
N ASN A 261 24.32 -2.27 -4.34
CA ASN A 261 25.00 -1.13 -4.97
C ASN A 261 26.33 -0.78 -4.29
N PRO A 262 27.43 -0.58 -5.06
CA PRO A 262 28.73 -0.15 -4.52
C PRO A 262 28.74 1.30 -4.00
N LEU A 263 27.69 2.08 -4.28
CA LEU A 263 27.42 3.41 -3.73
C LEU A 263 26.36 3.35 -2.61
N GLY A 264 26.37 2.25 -1.83
CA GLY A 264 25.26 1.78 -0.98
C GLY A 264 24.59 2.85 -0.10
N GLU A 265 25.36 3.76 0.51
CA GLU A 265 24.79 4.83 1.34
C GLU A 265 24.17 5.97 0.54
N ALA A 266 24.83 6.43 -0.53
CA ALA A 266 24.32 7.51 -1.38
C ALA A 266 23.11 7.07 -2.22
N ALA A 267 23.12 5.81 -2.67
CA ALA A 267 22.00 5.19 -3.38
C ALA A 267 20.82 4.93 -2.43
N ALA A 268 21.07 4.44 -1.21
CA ALA A 268 20.04 4.28 -0.20
C ALA A 268 19.42 5.62 0.21
N ALA A 269 20.22 6.69 0.37
CA ALA A 269 19.70 8.03 0.68
C ALA A 269 18.81 8.60 -0.44
N ARG A 270 19.18 8.37 -1.71
CA ARG A 270 18.33 8.74 -2.87
C ARG A 270 17.05 7.90 -2.94
N ALA A 271 17.14 6.60 -2.67
CA ALA A 271 15.98 5.72 -2.60
C ALA A 271 15.07 6.08 -1.41
N GLU A 272 15.64 6.49 -0.29
CA GLU A 272 14.90 6.91 0.90
C GLU A 272 14.05 8.16 0.65
N ALA A 273 14.61 9.12 -0.10
CA ALA A 273 13.89 10.32 -0.54
C ALA A 273 12.75 10.01 -1.52
N LEU A 274 12.83 8.90 -2.27
CA LEU A 274 11.82 8.48 -3.24
C LEU A 274 10.76 7.54 -2.63
N ILE A 275 11.10 6.80 -1.57
CA ILE A 275 10.21 5.85 -0.88
C ILE A 275 9.68 6.52 0.38
N SER A 276 8.75 7.46 0.22
CA SER A 276 8.05 8.08 1.34
C SER A 276 7.00 7.13 1.92
N VAL A 277 6.98 6.97 3.24
CA VAL A 277 5.88 6.28 3.92
C VAL A 277 4.64 7.15 3.81
N GLU A 278 3.61 6.64 3.14
CA GLU A 278 2.34 7.34 2.98
C GLU A 278 1.64 7.53 4.33
N ILE A 279 0.65 8.43 4.40
CA ILE A 279 -0.07 8.70 5.65
C ILE A 279 -0.92 7.51 6.12
N GLY A 280 -1.26 6.57 5.23
CA GLY A 280 -2.07 5.38 5.51
C GLY A 280 -1.51 4.48 6.63
N PRO A 281 -0.27 3.98 6.52
CA PRO A 281 0.39 3.23 7.60
C PRO A 281 0.40 3.92 8.96
N TRP A 282 0.62 5.24 9.01
CA TRP A 282 0.58 6.00 10.25
C TRP A 282 -0.82 6.03 10.86
N LEU A 283 -1.85 6.22 10.02
CA LEU A 283 -3.23 6.16 10.45
C LEU A 283 -3.63 4.76 10.94
N LEU A 284 -3.12 3.69 10.33
CA LEU A 284 -3.34 2.32 10.81
C LEU A 284 -2.74 2.09 12.21
N LEU A 285 -1.52 2.56 12.45
CA LEU A 285 -0.88 2.48 13.76
C LEU A 285 -1.66 3.28 14.82
N ALA A 286 -2.05 4.52 14.48
CA ALA A 286 -2.81 5.38 15.39
C ALA A 286 -4.20 4.80 15.70
N ALA A 287 -4.92 4.32 14.68
CA ALA A 287 -6.22 3.69 14.84
C ALA A 287 -6.13 2.38 15.65
N GLY A 288 -5.11 1.58 15.38
CA GLY A 288 -4.86 0.32 16.09
C GLY A 288 -4.57 0.56 17.58
N ALA A 289 -3.71 1.53 17.90
CA ALA A 289 -3.46 1.96 19.28
C ALA A 289 -4.74 2.48 19.95
N GLY A 290 -5.55 3.27 19.22
CA GLY A 290 -6.85 3.75 19.69
C GLY A 290 -7.83 2.62 20.02
N LEU A 291 -7.89 1.57 19.18
CA LEU A 291 -8.75 0.40 19.39
C LEU A 291 -8.30 -0.40 20.62
N ILE A 292 -6.99 -0.58 20.80
CA ILE A 292 -6.45 -1.25 21.98
C ILE A 292 -6.77 -0.44 23.24
N ALA A 293 -6.53 0.87 23.22
CA ALA A 293 -6.81 1.75 24.36
C ALA A 293 -8.31 1.81 24.69
N SER A 294 -9.18 1.79 23.69
CA SER A 294 -10.64 1.64 23.86
C SER A 294 -11.01 0.30 24.49
N GLY A 295 -10.47 -0.82 23.97
CA GLY A 295 -10.79 -2.16 24.45
C GLY A 295 -10.33 -2.42 25.89
N LEU A 296 -9.23 -1.78 26.30
CA LEU A 296 -8.73 -1.76 27.68
C LEU A 296 -9.48 -0.77 28.59
N GLY A 297 -10.35 0.07 28.04
CA GLY A 297 -11.14 1.06 28.79
C GLY A 297 -10.37 2.33 29.19
N LEU A 298 -9.20 2.58 28.60
CA LEU A 298 -8.34 3.74 28.87
C LEU A 298 -8.88 5.01 28.20
N VAL A 299 -9.61 4.87 27.09
CA VAL A 299 -10.19 5.98 26.33
C VAL A 299 -11.71 5.80 26.25
N ARG A 300 -12.46 6.88 26.49
CA ARG A 300 -13.92 6.91 26.42
C ARG A 300 -14.39 7.82 25.31
N ASN A 301 -15.57 7.53 24.77
CA ASN A 301 -16.16 8.32 23.68
C ASN A 301 -16.48 9.76 24.13
N PRO A 302 -15.82 10.78 23.55
CA PRO A 302 -16.11 12.17 23.89
C PRO A 302 -17.53 12.59 23.47
N LEU A 303 -18.12 11.91 22.47
CA LEU A 303 -19.47 12.20 21.97
C LEU A 303 -20.59 11.60 22.81
N GLY A 304 -20.27 10.76 23.80
CA GLY A 304 -21.25 10.14 24.70
C GLY A 304 -21.65 11.00 25.90
N ARG A 305 -21.12 12.23 26.02
CA ARG A 305 -21.38 13.15 27.16
C ARG A 305 -22.49 14.19 26.91
N THR A 306 -23.23 14.08 25.80
CA THR A 306 -24.39 14.95 25.51
C THR A 306 -25.69 14.22 25.75
#